data_AF-A0A831XTT3-F1
#
_entry.id   AF-A0A831XTT3-F1
#
_cell.length_a   1.000
_cell.length_b   1.000
_cell.length_c   1.000
_cell.angle_alpha   90.00
_cell.angle_beta   90.00
_cell.angle_gamma   90.00
#
_symmetry.space_group_name_H-M   'P 1'
#
loop_
_entity.id
_entity.type
_entity.pdbx_description
1 polymer ?
#
loop_
_entity_poly.entity_id
_entity_poly.type
_entity_poly.pdbx_seq_one_letter_code
_entity_poly.pdbx_strand_id
1 'polypeptide(L)'
;MKSDRGVSGHRFDGRRRWAASLQLGFASRQEGSGRVTRLSSLHHEGPLRVQRPFYPEGPGGCCHVYLLHPPGGLVSGDALTIRAEVDEQAHALLTTPAAAKIYAADSHGVASSQDVHLSVRRGGALEYLPQETIAFDGARTSQSTRLD
;
A
#
# COMPACT_ATOMS: atom_id res chain seq x y z
N MET A 1 -3.24 21.57 -20.08
CA MET A 1 -2.16 21.33 -19.11
C MET A 1 -1.85 19.84 -19.14
N LYS A 2 -0.83 19.40 -19.88
CA LYS A 2 -0.51 17.97 -20.04
C LYS A 2 0.10 17.47 -18.73
N SER A 3 -0.42 16.38 -18.17
CA SER A 3 0.11 15.78 -16.94
C SER A 3 1.52 15.26 -17.22
N ASP A 4 2.49 15.74 -16.45
CA ASP A 4 3.85 15.20 -16.42
C ASP A 4 3.79 13.80 -15.81
N ARG A 5 3.49 12.79 -16.63
CA ARG A 5 3.74 11.39 -16.27
C ARG A 5 5.26 11.21 -16.37
N GLY A 6 5.95 11.68 -15.32
CA GLY A 6 7.40 11.58 -15.20
C GLY A 6 7.83 10.15 -15.50
N VAL A 7 8.72 10.01 -16.48
CA VAL A 7 9.22 8.75 -17.03
C VAL A 7 9.72 7.85 -15.88
N SER A 8 8.89 6.93 -15.40
CA SER A 8 9.34 5.82 -14.55
C SER A 8 10.20 4.93 -15.44
N GLY A 9 11.51 4.96 -15.22
CA GLY A 9 12.47 4.30 -16.10
C GLY A 9 13.71 3.87 -15.34
N HIS A 10 14.42 2.88 -15.90
CA HIS A 10 15.69 2.40 -15.39
C HIS A 10 16.77 3.49 -15.55
N ARG A 11 16.84 4.40 -14.57
CA ARG A 11 17.90 5.39 -14.42
C ARG A 11 18.76 5.00 -13.24
N PHE A 12 20.06 5.25 -13.37
CA PHE A 12 21.06 5.01 -12.32
C PHE A 12 21.75 6.32 -11.90
N ASP A 13 21.17 7.47 -12.25
CA ASP A 13 21.67 8.80 -11.91
C ASP A 13 20.93 9.40 -10.69
N GLY A 14 21.25 10.65 -10.35
CA GLY A 14 20.61 11.40 -9.26
C GLY A 14 19.14 11.77 -9.49
N ARG A 15 18.54 11.38 -10.63
CA ARG A 15 17.13 11.60 -10.96
C ARG A 15 16.32 10.31 -11.02
N ARG A 16 16.90 9.17 -10.60
CA ARG A 16 16.22 7.88 -10.61
C ARG A 16 14.94 7.93 -9.78
N ARG A 17 13.90 7.29 -10.29
CA ARG A 17 12.62 7.12 -9.59
C ARG A 17 11.90 5.87 -10.09
N TRP A 18 11.67 4.91 -9.20
CA TRP A 18 10.95 3.68 -9.46
C TRP A 18 9.58 3.75 -8.81
N ALA A 19 8.62 4.26 -9.57
CA ALA A 19 7.26 4.45 -9.10
C ALA A 19 6.52 3.11 -9.05
N ALA A 20 5.83 2.88 -7.93
CA ALA A 20 4.84 1.82 -7.83
C ALA A 20 3.61 2.38 -7.12
N SER A 21 2.42 1.94 -7.53
CA SER A 21 1.20 2.33 -6.85
C SER A 21 0.28 1.14 -6.61
N LEU A 22 -0.51 1.25 -5.55
CA LEU A 22 -1.57 0.32 -5.21
C LEU A 22 -2.78 1.12 -4.73
N GLN A 23 -3.95 0.86 -5.32
CA GLN A 23 -5.21 1.48 -4.96
C GLN A 23 -6.24 0.38 -4.70
N LEU A 24 -6.85 0.42 -3.52
CA LEU A 24 -7.79 -0.59 -3.03
C LEU A 24 -9.08 0.08 -2.59
N GLY A 25 -10.22 -0.47 -2.99
CA GLY A 25 -11.54 -0.05 -2.54
C GLY A 25 -12.29 -1.19 -1.87
N PHE A 26 -12.81 -0.97 -0.67
CA PHE A 26 -13.54 -1.96 0.12
C PHE A 26 -14.99 -1.56 0.28
N ALA A 27 -15.91 -2.42 -0.17
CA ALA A 27 -17.35 -2.13 -0.13
C ALA A 27 -18.12 -3.23 0.60
N SER A 28 -19.06 -2.81 1.44
CA SER A 28 -20.04 -3.70 2.08
C SER A 28 -21.10 -4.13 1.06
N ARG A 29 -21.33 -5.43 0.93
CA ARG A 29 -22.31 -6.04 0.02
C ARG A 29 -23.31 -6.87 0.81
N GLN A 30 -24.58 -6.84 0.42
CA GLN A 30 -25.57 -7.77 0.93
C GLN A 30 -25.36 -9.13 0.24
N GLU A 31 -25.15 -10.18 1.02
CA GLU A 31 -25.04 -11.55 0.53
C GLU A 31 -25.82 -12.49 1.46
N GLY A 32 -26.87 -13.12 0.93
CA GLY A 32 -27.80 -13.92 1.73
C GLY A 32 -28.53 -13.07 2.79
N SER A 33 -28.45 -13.49 4.05
CA SER A 33 -29.05 -12.78 5.19
C SER A 33 -28.11 -11.76 5.87
N GLY A 34 -26.88 -11.61 5.37
CA GLY A 34 -25.84 -10.81 6.03
C GLY A 34 -25.13 -9.84 5.10
N ARG A 35 -24.23 -9.06 5.71
CA ARG A 35 -23.32 -8.16 4.99
C ARG A 35 -21.91 -8.73 4.97
N VAL A 36 -21.24 -8.58 3.82
CA VAL A 36 -19.88 -9.03 3.60
C VAL A 36 -19.09 -7.88 3.00
N THR A 37 -17.94 -7.55 3.58
CA THR A 37 -17.02 -6.59 2.96
C THR A 37 -16.26 -7.28 1.83
N ARG A 38 -16.19 -6.67 0.65
CA ARG A 38 -15.43 -7.19 -0.49
C ARG A 38 -14.38 -6.17 -0.93
N LEU A 39 -13.22 -6.67 -1.38
CA LEU A 39 -12.31 -5.88 -2.21
C LEU A 39 -12.99 -5.64 -3.56
N SER A 40 -13.53 -4.44 -3.73
CA SER A 40 -14.40 -4.02 -4.83
C SER A 40 -13.65 -3.36 -5.98
N SER A 41 -12.47 -2.78 -5.71
CA SER A 41 -11.56 -2.25 -6.71
C SER A 41 -10.12 -2.55 -6.32
N LEU A 42 -9.30 -2.85 -7.32
CA LEU A 42 -7.86 -3.06 -7.20
C LEU A 42 -7.20 -2.53 -8.46
N HIS A 43 -6.37 -1.51 -8.30
CA HIS A 43 -5.49 -1.00 -9.35
C HIS A 43 -4.06 -0.99 -8.84
N HIS A 44 -3.10 -1.39 -9.67
CA HIS A 44 -1.70 -1.35 -9.30
C HIS A 44 -0.81 -0.98 -10.49
N GLU A 45 0.33 -0.39 -10.17
CA GLU A 45 1.43 -0.10 -11.09
C GLU A 45 2.75 -0.54 -10.45
N GLY A 46 3.68 -1.06 -11.26
CA GLY A 46 4.96 -1.56 -10.74
C GLY A 46 4.79 -2.87 -9.96
N PRO A 47 5.64 -3.15 -8.96
CA PRO A 47 5.67 -4.43 -8.24
C PRO A 47 4.66 -4.59 -7.09
N LEU A 48 3.95 -3.54 -6.67
CA LEU A 48 3.00 -3.63 -5.55
C LEU A 48 1.82 -4.55 -5.87
N ARG A 49 1.51 -5.49 -4.98
CA ARG A 49 0.41 -6.46 -5.14
C ARG A 49 -0.32 -6.65 -3.82
N VAL A 50 -1.43 -7.38 -3.89
CA VAL A 50 -2.08 -7.94 -2.69
C VAL A 50 -2.28 -9.44 -2.84
N GLN A 51 -2.35 -10.13 -1.71
CA GLN A 51 -2.89 -11.49 -1.67
C GLN A 51 -4.41 -11.45 -1.89
N ARG A 52 -4.99 -12.55 -2.41
CA ARG A 52 -6.44 -12.72 -2.48
C ARG A 52 -7.06 -12.48 -1.10
N PRO A 53 -8.12 -11.65 -0.98
CA PRO A 53 -8.78 -11.40 0.30
C PRO A 53 -9.26 -12.69 0.98
N PHE A 54 -9.15 -12.73 2.30
CA PHE A 54 -9.58 -13.85 3.13
C PHE A 54 -10.28 -13.35 4.40
N TYR A 55 -11.01 -14.25 5.08
CA TYR A 55 -11.96 -13.89 6.15
C TYR A 55 -11.84 -14.89 7.31
N PRO A 56 -10.85 -14.72 8.20
CA PRO A 56 -10.62 -15.67 9.29
C PRO A 56 -11.79 -15.71 10.30
N GLU A 57 -12.52 -14.61 10.47
CA GLU A 57 -13.71 -14.51 11.33
C GLU A 57 -15.01 -14.96 10.61
N GLY A 58 -14.91 -15.42 9.36
CA GLY A 58 -16.05 -15.86 8.53
C GLY A 58 -16.63 -14.76 7.64
N PRO A 59 -17.65 -15.06 6.80
CA PRO A 59 -18.10 -14.17 5.72
C PRO A 59 -18.55 -12.78 6.17
N GLY A 60 -19.15 -12.64 7.36
CA GLY A 60 -19.57 -11.34 7.91
C GLY A 60 -18.48 -10.60 8.68
N GLY A 61 -17.28 -11.18 8.78
CA GLY A 61 -16.13 -10.63 9.47
C GLY A 61 -15.32 -9.64 8.63
N CYS A 62 -14.12 -9.35 9.12
CA CYS A 62 -13.22 -8.40 8.49
C CYS A 62 -12.65 -8.96 7.17
N CYS A 63 -12.51 -8.09 6.17
CA CYS A 63 -11.84 -8.44 4.91
C CYS A 63 -10.32 -8.27 5.07
N HIS A 64 -9.59 -9.37 5.23
CA HIS A 64 -8.13 -9.33 5.43
C HIS A 64 -7.41 -9.32 4.09
N VAL A 65 -6.46 -8.40 3.94
CA VAL A 65 -5.64 -8.25 2.74
C VAL A 65 -4.18 -8.04 3.13
N TYR A 66 -3.30 -8.88 2.58
CA TYR A 66 -1.85 -8.67 2.70
C TYR A 66 -1.34 -7.79 1.57
N LEU A 67 -0.70 -6.68 1.94
CA LEU A 67 0.05 -5.80 1.04
C LEU A 67 1.43 -6.41 0.76
N LEU A 68 1.78 -6.52 -0.52
CA LEU A 68 3.01 -7.19 -0.96
C LEU A 68 3.89 -6.21 -1.73
N HIS A 69 5.16 -6.13 -1.31
CA HIS A 69 6.25 -5.51 -2.06
C HIS A 69 7.33 -6.57 -2.37
N PRO A 70 7.20 -7.30 -3.49
CA PRO A 70 8.08 -8.42 -3.82
C PRO A 70 9.59 -8.14 -3.82
N PRO A 71 10.09 -6.92 -4.17
CA PRO A 71 11.52 -6.59 -4.11
C PRO A 71 12.20 -6.73 -2.73
N GLY A 72 11.49 -7.09 -1.66
CA GLY A 72 12.08 -7.48 -0.38
C GLY A 72 12.58 -6.31 0.48
N GLY A 73 12.54 -5.09 -0.04
CA GLY A 73 12.77 -3.84 0.68
C GLY A 73 12.82 -2.64 -0.26
N LEU A 74 12.89 -1.45 0.31
CA LEU A 74 13.04 -0.18 -0.39
C LEU A 74 14.52 0.12 -0.62
N VAL A 75 14.85 0.48 -1.86
CA VAL A 75 16.18 0.94 -2.27
C VAL A 75 16.11 2.36 -2.85
N SER A 76 17.27 2.97 -3.09
CA SER A 76 17.37 4.35 -3.61
C SER A 76 16.52 4.58 -4.85
N GLY A 77 15.63 5.57 -4.79
CA GLY A 77 14.73 5.92 -5.89
C GLY A 77 13.38 5.22 -5.90
N ASP A 78 13.14 4.18 -5.08
CA ASP A 78 11.80 3.62 -4.95
C ASP A 78 10.80 4.68 -4.48
N ALA A 79 9.64 4.74 -5.10
CA ALA A 79 8.58 5.68 -4.77
C ALA A 79 7.24 4.95 -4.74
N LEU A 80 6.81 4.51 -3.56
CA LEU A 80 5.60 3.75 -3.36
C LEU A 80 4.43 4.67 -2.99
N THR A 81 3.27 4.45 -3.60
CA THR A 81 2.01 5.09 -3.20
C THR A 81 0.95 4.04 -2.95
N ILE A 82 0.42 3.99 -1.72
CA ILE A 82 -0.63 3.05 -1.32
C ILE A 82 -1.88 3.84 -0.97
N ARG A 83 -3.01 3.50 -1.58
CA ARG A 83 -4.32 4.10 -1.32
C ARG A 83 -5.31 3.02 -0.93
N ALA A 84 -6.03 3.25 0.17
CA ALA A 84 -7.11 2.40 0.61
C ALA A 84 -8.34 3.23 0.94
N GLU A 85 -9.47 2.86 0.37
CA GLU A 85 -10.76 3.48 0.61
C GLU A 85 -11.72 2.45 1.18
N VAL A 86 -12.27 2.72 2.35
CA VAL A 86 -13.26 1.88 3.01
C VAL A 86 -14.61 2.59 2.93
N ASP A 87 -15.54 2.01 2.18
CA ASP A 87 -16.89 2.56 2.00
C ASP A 87 -17.74 2.42 3.28
N GLU A 88 -18.95 3.01 3.23
CA GLU A 88 -19.88 2.94 4.35
C GLU A 88 -20.10 1.51 4.82
N GLN A 89 -19.92 1.28 6.12
CA GLN A 89 -20.21 0.00 6.78
C GLN A 89 -19.35 -1.17 6.28
N ALA A 90 -18.24 -0.90 5.59
CA ALA A 90 -17.22 -1.88 5.24
C ALA A 90 -16.17 -2.00 6.35
N HIS A 91 -15.61 -3.19 6.53
CA HIS A 91 -14.56 -3.48 7.51
C HIS A 91 -13.42 -4.24 6.85
N ALA A 92 -12.24 -3.64 6.84
CA ALA A 92 -11.05 -4.19 6.20
C ALA A 92 -9.83 -4.12 7.12
N LEU A 93 -8.95 -5.11 7.00
CA LEU A 93 -7.65 -5.17 7.63
C LEU A 93 -6.58 -5.25 6.54
N LEU A 94 -5.64 -4.31 6.59
CA LEU A 94 -4.47 -4.26 5.73
C LEU A 94 -3.22 -4.48 6.57
N THR A 95 -2.44 -5.51 6.25
CA THR A 95 -1.16 -5.79 6.90
C THR A 95 -0.12 -6.23 5.88
N THR A 96 1.13 -6.35 6.29
CA THR A 96 2.21 -6.95 5.48
C THR A 96 2.61 -8.29 6.09
N PRO A 97 2.99 -9.29 5.29
CA PRO A 97 3.41 -10.59 5.81
C PRO A 97 4.82 -10.57 6.40
N ALA A 98 5.55 -9.47 6.24
CA ALA A 98 6.92 -9.30 6.71
C ALA A 98 7.23 -7.81 6.96
N ALA A 99 8.26 -7.58 7.77
CA ALA A 99 8.82 -6.25 8.03
C ALA A 99 9.23 -5.54 6.74
N ALA A 100 8.99 -4.23 6.69
CA ALA A 100 9.53 -3.39 5.64
C ALA A 100 11.03 -3.17 5.88
N LYS A 101 11.87 -3.43 4.88
CA LYS A 101 13.31 -3.19 4.95
C LYS A 101 13.67 -1.96 4.14
N ILE A 102 14.47 -1.04 4.68
CA ILE A 102 14.99 0.12 3.95
C ILE A 102 16.50 0.00 3.89
N TYR A 103 17.03 -0.16 2.69
CA TYR A 103 18.45 -0.33 2.44
C TYR A 103 19.20 1.01 2.39
N ALA A 104 20.53 0.92 2.50
CA ALA A 104 21.43 2.05 2.37
C ALA A 104 21.19 2.81 1.06
N ALA A 105 21.26 4.14 1.13
CA ALA A 105 21.28 4.95 -0.06
C ALA A 105 22.56 4.72 -0.86
N ASP A 106 22.47 4.74 -2.18
CA ASP A 106 23.66 4.63 -3.03
C ASP A 106 24.48 5.92 -3.08
N SER A 107 25.55 5.92 -3.89
CA SER A 107 26.46 7.05 -4.06
C SER A 107 25.81 8.33 -4.58
N HIS A 108 24.65 8.24 -5.23
CA HIS A 108 23.88 9.41 -5.67
C HIS A 108 22.97 9.96 -4.57
N GLY A 109 22.80 9.24 -3.46
CA GLY A 109 22.09 9.70 -2.27
C GLY A 109 20.59 9.93 -2.48
N VAL A 110 20.01 9.31 -3.51
CA VAL A 110 18.58 9.46 -3.84
C VAL A 110 17.76 8.71 -2.80
N ALA A 111 16.88 9.43 -2.10
CA ALA A 111 16.00 8.83 -1.11
C ALA A 111 14.93 7.94 -1.76
N SER A 112 14.47 6.92 -1.05
CA SER A 112 13.20 6.25 -1.34
C SER A 112 12.03 7.00 -0.69
N SER A 113 10.81 6.72 -1.13
CA SER A 113 9.60 7.25 -0.50
C SER A 113 8.47 6.22 -0.42
N GLN A 114 7.65 6.35 0.61
CA GLN A 114 6.37 5.64 0.74
C GLN A 114 5.29 6.60 1.24
N ASP A 115 4.24 6.76 0.44
CA ASP A 115 3.09 7.60 0.76
C ASP A 115 1.83 6.74 0.89
N VAL A 116 1.20 6.76 2.06
CA VAL A 116 0.02 5.99 2.38
C VAL A 116 -1.17 6.93 2.59
N HIS A 117 -2.23 6.73 1.84
CA HIS A 117 -3.48 7.49 1.93
C HIS A 117 -4.62 6.55 2.27
N LEU A 118 -5.24 6.75 3.41
CA LEU A 118 -6.32 5.94 3.93
C LEU A 118 -7.56 6.82 4.04
N SER A 119 -8.71 6.32 3.61
CA SER A 119 -9.99 7.00 3.84
C SER A 119 -11.04 6.03 4.34
N VAL A 120 -11.82 6.47 5.31
CA VAL A 120 -12.87 5.63 5.93
C VAL A 120 -14.19 6.40 5.95
N ARG A 121 -15.18 5.89 5.22
CA ARG A 121 -16.53 6.46 5.20
C ARG A 121 -17.28 6.12 6.49
N ARG A 122 -18.42 6.79 6.68
CA ARG A 122 -19.25 6.68 7.89
C ARG A 122 -19.58 5.21 8.22
N GLY A 123 -19.29 4.83 9.46
CA GLY A 123 -19.55 3.47 9.97
C GLY A 123 -18.66 2.39 9.36
N GLY A 124 -17.69 2.74 8.51
CA GLY A 124 -16.64 1.84 8.08
C GLY A 124 -15.54 1.71 9.13
N ALA A 125 -14.73 0.66 9.00
CA ALA A 125 -13.58 0.38 9.86
C ALA A 125 -12.38 -0.06 9.02
N LEU A 126 -11.22 0.52 9.30
CA LEU A 126 -9.95 0.15 8.68
C LEU A 126 -8.90 -0.14 9.74
N GLU A 127 -8.37 -1.35 9.72
CA GLU A 127 -7.21 -1.74 10.51
C GLU A 127 -5.97 -1.73 9.62
N TYR A 128 -5.17 -0.67 9.71
CA TYR A 128 -3.89 -0.57 8.98
C TYR A 128 -2.74 -0.96 9.92
N LEU A 129 -2.32 -2.23 9.83
CA LEU A 129 -1.36 -2.87 10.73
C LEU A 129 -0.17 -3.48 9.98
N PRO A 130 0.60 -2.72 9.16
CA PRO A 130 1.82 -3.23 8.58
C PRO A 130 2.82 -3.66 9.67
N GLN A 131 3.68 -4.62 9.37
CA GLN A 131 4.79 -5.02 10.24
C GLN A 131 5.80 -3.88 10.41
N GLU A 132 6.72 -4.03 11.35
CA GLU A 132 7.74 -3.05 11.68
C GLU A 132 8.61 -2.65 10.46
N THR A 133 9.27 -1.50 10.60
CA THR A 133 10.24 -1.01 9.61
C THR A 133 11.65 -1.20 10.14
N ILE A 134 12.49 -1.89 9.37
CA ILE A 134 13.91 -2.10 9.63
C ILE A 134 14.71 -1.17 8.71
N ALA A 135 15.31 -0.13 9.28
CA ALA A 135 16.21 0.77 8.57
C ALA A 135 17.67 0.31 8.76
N PHE A 136 18.35 -0.01 7.66
CA PHE A 136 19.78 -0.32 7.67
C PHE A 136 20.62 0.95 7.75
N ASP A 137 21.88 0.80 8.15
CA ASP A 137 22.84 1.92 8.16
C ASP A 137 22.92 2.60 6.78
N GLY A 138 22.96 3.93 6.78
CA GLY A 138 22.93 4.74 5.56
C GLY A 138 21.58 4.81 4.84
N ALA A 139 20.49 4.28 5.40
CA ALA A 139 19.15 4.41 4.82
C ALA A 139 18.73 5.88 4.67
N ARG A 140 18.13 6.21 3.52
CA ARG A 140 17.52 7.53 3.27
C ARG A 140 16.13 7.33 2.70
N THR A 141 15.11 7.65 3.49
CA THR A 141 13.71 7.50 3.08
C THR A 141 12.82 8.59 3.65
N SER A 142 11.68 8.82 3.01
CA SER A 142 10.55 9.55 3.60
C SER A 142 9.31 8.67 3.60
N GLN A 143 8.68 8.52 4.77
CA GLN A 143 7.41 7.81 4.89
C GLN A 143 6.33 8.77 5.37
N SER A 144 5.18 8.78 4.70
CA SER A 144 4.01 9.56 5.10
C SER A 144 2.78 8.67 5.15
N THR A 145 1.94 8.90 6.17
CA THR A 145 0.63 8.26 6.30
C THR A 145 -0.39 9.34 6.58
N ARG A 146 -1.43 9.38 5.76
CA ARG A 146 -2.57 10.28 5.89
C ARG A 146 -3.84 9.46 6.03
N LEU A 147 -4.66 9.82 7.01
CA LEU A 147 -5.99 9.26 7.23
C LEU A 147 -7.01 10.39 7.11
N ASP A 148 -7.97 10.23 6.20
CA ASP A 148 -9.10 11.14 5.96
C ASP A 148 -10.44 10.52 6.40
#